data_AF-A0A7W8NLL4-F1
#
_entry.id   AF-A0A7W8NLL4-F1
#
_cell.length_a   1.000
_cell.length_b   1.000
_cell.length_c   1.000
_cell.angle_alpha   90.00
_cell.angle_beta   90.00
_cell.angle_gamma   90.00
#
_symmetry.space_group_name_H-M   'P 1'
#
loop_
_entity.id
_entity.type
_entity.pdbx_description
1 polymer ?
#
loop_
_entity_poly.entity_id
_entity_poly.type
_entity_poly.pdbx_seq_one_letter_code
_entity_poly.pdbx_strand_id
1 'polypeptide(L)' 'MEDKKKSVGGKISFAGFCVACVGLLIAIYINREFGAIIVWIAFFIFIFGMARTWIDMIWRKK' A
#
# COMPACT_ATOMS: atom_id res chain seq x y z
N MET A 1 12.65 -12.09 -24.04
CA MET A 1 11.82 -10.98 -23.52
C MET A 1 10.55 -11.62 -23.02
N GLU A 2 10.44 -11.90 -21.72
CA GLU A 2 9.23 -12.49 -21.15
C GLU A 2 8.63 -11.50 -20.16
N ASP A 3 7.32 -11.33 -20.29
CA ASP A 3 6.51 -10.23 -19.83
C ASP A 3 6.79 -9.84 -18.38
N LYS A 4 7.46 -8.69 -18.22
CA LYS A 4 7.30 -7.81 -17.06
C LYS A 4 5.85 -7.34 -17.02
N LYS A 5 4.91 -8.22 -16.70
CA LYS A 5 3.58 -7.85 -16.20
C LYS A 5 3.86 -7.14 -14.88
N LYS A 6 4.15 -5.84 -14.99
CA LYS A 6 4.20 -4.86 -13.90
C LYS A 6 2.98 -5.17 -13.03
N SER A 7 3.20 -5.83 -11.89
CA SER A 7 2.17 -5.98 -10.88
C SER A 7 1.88 -4.57 -10.40
N VAL A 8 0.84 -3.96 -10.97
CA VAL A 8 0.33 -2.64 -10.55
C VAL A 8 0.01 -2.68 -9.05
N GLY A 9 -0.46 -3.84 -8.59
CA GLY A 9 -0.65 -4.18 -7.18
C GLY A 9 0.60 -4.08 -6.31
N GLY A 10 1.75 -4.58 -6.79
CA GLY A 10 3.03 -4.45 -6.10
C GLY A 10 3.50 -3.00 -5.95
N LYS A 11 3.26 -2.16 -6.97
CA LYS A 11 3.59 -0.72 -6.90
C LYS A 11 2.70 0.05 -5.92
N ILE A 12 1.40 -0.26 -5.90
CA ILE A 12 0.45 0.34 -4.94
C ILE A 12 0.83 -0.07 -3.52
N SER A 13 1.19 -1.33 -3.32
CA SER A 13 1.64 -1.84 -2.01
C SER A 13 2.94 -1.16 -1.55
N PHE A 14 3.91 -0.96 -2.44
CA PHE A 14 5.15 -0.24 -2.12
C PHE A 14 4.91 1.23 -1.80
N ALA A 15 4.02 1.90 -2.55
CA ALA A 15 3.63 3.28 -2.27
C ALA A 15 2.93 3.39 -0.90
N GLY A 16 2.01 2.47 -0.58
CA GLY A 16 1.38 2.40 0.74
C GLY A 16 2.39 2.21 1.87
N PHE A 17 3.41 1.38 1.67
CA PHE A 17 4.49 1.19 2.64
C PHE A 17 5.30 2.47 2.88
N CYS A 18 5.70 3.18 1.82
CA CYS A 18 6.41 4.45 1.97
C CYS A 18 5.57 5.51 2.71
N VAL A 19 4.27 5.60 2.39
CA VAL A 19 3.37 6.53 3.09
C VAL A 19 3.20 6.14 4.56
N ALA A 20 3.16 4.84 4.88
CA ALA A 20 3.12 4.37 6.25
C ALA A 20 4.41 4.72 7.03
N CYS A 21 5.59 4.57 6.42
CA CYS A 21 6.86 4.98 7.03
C CYS A 21 6.91 6.49 7.29
N VAL A 22 6.44 7.31 6.34
CA VAL A 22 6.35 8.77 6.53
C VAL A 22 5.34 9.13 7.62
N GLY A 23 4.18 8.48 7.64
CA GLY A 23 3.18 8.64 8.71
C GLY A 23 3.72 8.27 10.10
N LEU A 24 4.54 7.21 10.18
CA LEU A 24 5.21 6.81 11.42
C LEU A 24 6.21 7.87 11.89
N LEU A 25 7.00 8.44 10.97
CA LEU A 25 7.91 9.54 11.30
C LEU A 25 7.15 10.77 11.81
N ILE A 26 6.04 11.12 11.17
CA ILE A 26 5.18 12.22 11.64
C ILE A 26 4.60 11.93 13.02
N ALA A 27 4.22 10.68 13.31
CA ALA A 27 3.71 10.26 14.61
C ALA A 27 4.76 10.40 15.72
N ILE A 28 6.03 10.12 15.41
CA ILE A 28 7.12 10.17 16.37
C ILE A 28 7.62 11.61 16.59
N TYR A 29 7.77 12.39 15.52
CA TYR A 29 8.49 13.66 15.57
C TYR A 29 7.60 14.91 15.63
N ILE A 30 6.35 14.85 15.15
CA ILE A 30 5.49 16.04 15.03
C ILE A 30 4.27 15.91 15.94
N ASN A 31 3.41 14.94 15.66
CA ASN A 31 2.15 14.79 16.38
C ASN A 31 1.67 13.33 16.28
N ARG A 32 1.62 12.68 17.45
CA ARG A 32 1.33 11.26 17.57
C ARG A 32 -0.06 10.88 17.06
N GLU A 33 -1.06 11.72 17.30
CA GLU A 33 -2.44 11.44 16.87
C GLU A 33 -2.59 11.60 15.36
N PHE A 34 -2.03 12.69 14.80
CA PHE A 34 -2.08 12.93 13.37
C PHE A 34 -1.29 11.90 12.56
N GLY A 35 -0.10 11.53 13.03
CA GLY A 35 0.70 10.49 12.39
C GLY A 35 0.05 9.10 12.48
N ALA A 36 -0.60 8.77 13.59
CA ALA A 36 -1.38 7.53 13.71
C ALA A 36 -2.52 7.48 12.67
N ILE A 37 -3.25 8.58 12.47
CA ILE A 37 -4.31 8.66 11.44
C ILE A 37 -3.73 8.40 10.05
N ILE A 38 -2.58 9.00 9.71
CA ILE A 38 -1.93 8.77 8.41
C ILE A 38 -1.52 7.30 8.24
N VAL A 39 -0.97 6.67 9.27
CA VAL A 39 -0.60 5.24 9.25
C VAL A 39 -1.83 4.36 9.04
N TRP A 40 -2.94 4.67 9.70
CA TRP A 40 -4.21 3.95 9.51
C TRP A 40 -4.75 4.09 8.08
N ILE A 41 -4.72 5.30 7.51
CA ILE A 41 -5.14 5.53 6.12
C ILE A 41 -4.25 4.74 5.15
N ALA A 42 -2.93 4.76 5.37
CA ALA A 42 -1.97 4.00 4.57
C ALA A 42 -2.24 2.48 4.64
N PHE A 43 -2.61 1.98 5.83
CA PHE A 43 -2.97 0.58 6.03
C PHE A 43 -4.22 0.17 5.23
N PHE A 44 -5.27 0.99 5.22
CA PHE A 44 -6.46 0.72 4.40
C PHE A 44 -6.15 0.72 2.91
N ILE A 45 -5.33 1.66 2.43
CA ILE A 45 -4.89 1.71 1.03
C ILE A 45 -4.06 0.47 0.67
N PHE A 46 -3.23 -0.01 1.59
CA PHE A 46 -2.44 -1.22 1.41
C PHE A 46 -3.32 -2.47 1.29
N ILE A 47 -4.31 -2.63 2.17
CA ILE A 47 -5.29 -3.72 2.08
C ILE A 47 -6.04 -3.66 0.74
N PHE A 48 -6.47 -2.47 0.32
CA PHE A 48 -7.19 -2.30 -0.95
C PHE A 48 -6.30 -2.64 -2.16
N GLY A 49 -5.02 -2.25 -2.12
CA GLY A 49 -4.02 -2.62 -3.12
C GLY A 49 -3.78 -4.13 -3.20
N MET A 50 -3.67 -4.79 -2.05
CA MET A 50 -3.59 -6.25 -1.99
C MET A 50 -4.87 -6.91 -2.52
N ALA A 51 -6.04 -6.47 -2.09
CA ALA A 51 -7.32 -7.01 -2.57
C ALA A 51 -7.43 -6.91 -4.10
N ARG A 52 -7.06 -5.77 -4.70
CA ARG A 52 -6.99 -5.64 -6.17
C ARG A 52 -5.99 -6.60 -6.80
N THR A 53 -4.85 -6.82 -6.18
CA THR A 53 -3.82 -7.77 -6.67
C THR A 53 -4.36 -9.20 -6.66
N TRP A 54 -5.08 -9.57 -5.61
CA TRP A 54 -5.73 -10.88 -5.49
C TRP A 54 -6.85 -11.05 -6.52
N ILE A 55 -7.67 -10.01 -6.73
CA ILE A 55 -8.69 -10.00 -7.79
C ILE A 55 -8.04 -10.15 -9.18
N ASP A 56 -6.94 -9.43 -9.46
CA ASP A 56 -6.22 -9.55 -10.74
C ASP A 56 -5.65 -10.97 -10.94
N MET A 57 -5.12 -11.59 -9.89
CA MET A 57 -4.63 -12.98 -9.95
C MET A 57 -5.75 -14.00 -10.18
N ILE A 58 -6.89 -13.86 -9.50
CA ILE A 58 -8.03 -14.77 -9.65
C ILE A 58 -8.68 -14.59 -11.03
N TRP A 59 -8.83 -13.35 -11.50
CA TRP A 59 -9.41 -13.06 -12.80
C TRP A 59 -8.50 -13.54 -13.95
N ARG A 60 -7.17 -13.38 -13.83
CA ARG A 60 -6.22 -13.85 -14.86
C ARG A 60 -6.06 -15.37 -14.96
N LYS A 61 -6.57 -16.13 -13.99
CA LYS A 61 -6.58 -17.60 -14.03
C LYS A 61 -7.81 -18.18 -14.75
N LYS A 62 -8.74 -17.34 -15.22
CA LYS A 62 -9.89 -17.74 -16.04
C LYS A 62 -9.70 -17.25 -17.48
#